data_AF-A0A1V0URE9-F1
#
_entry.id   AF-A0A1V0URE9-F1
#
_cell.length_a   1.000
_cell.length_b   1.000
_cell.length_c   1.000
_cell.angle_alpha   90.00
_cell.angle_beta   90.00
_cell.angle_gamma   90.00
#
_symmetry.space_group_name_H-M   'P 1'
#
loop_
_entity.id
_entity.type
_entity.pdbx_description
1 polymer ?
#
loop_
_entity_poly.entity_id
_entity_poly.type
_entity_poly.pdbx_seq_one_letter_code
_entity_poly.pdbx_strand_id
1 'polypeptide(L)'
;MAFHFIALSSVGDRRIAWHYASEGKLDKETLRAFVAKTKGMLGIHKIQTDSTSWQSVVDRDSYFDDVTAVQDADEFILMTGGGERH
;
A
#
# COMPACT_ATOMS: atom_id res chain seq x y z
N MET A 1 16.61 -9.47 -1.55
CA MET A 1 15.18 -9.82 -1.35
C MET A 1 14.48 -8.63 -0.71
N ALA A 2 13.49 -8.10 -1.42
CA ALA A 2 12.67 -6.98 -0.99
C ALA A 2 11.31 -7.47 -0.48
N PHE A 3 10.81 -6.81 0.55
CA PHE A 3 9.48 -7.03 1.11
C PHE A 3 8.61 -5.83 0.78
N HIS A 4 7.43 -6.10 0.25
CA HIS A 4 6.42 -5.12 -0.13
C HIS A 4 5.22 -5.32 0.77
N PHE A 5 4.80 -4.25 1.43
CA PHE A 5 3.55 -4.13 2.13
C PHE A 5 2.63 -3.28 1.29
N ILE A 6 1.45 -3.82 0.98
CA ILE A 6 0.50 -3.18 0.09
C ILE A 6 -0.84 -3.14 0.81
N ALA A 7 -1.34 -1.94 1.05
CA ALA A 7 -2.68 -1.75 1.60
C ALA A 7 -3.61 -1.25 0.49
N LEU A 8 -4.62 -2.04 0.16
CA LEU A 8 -5.58 -1.77 -0.91
C LEU A 8 -6.85 -1.16 -0.35
N SER A 9 -7.35 -0.16 -1.07
CA SER A 9 -8.67 0.41 -0.90
C SER A 9 -9.31 0.70 -2.26
N SER A 10 -10.63 0.75 -2.29
CA SER A 10 -11.39 1.11 -3.50
C SER A 10 -12.10 2.43 -3.27
N VAL A 11 -11.91 3.37 -4.19
CA VAL A 11 -12.49 4.72 -4.16
C VAL A 11 -13.28 4.91 -5.45
N GLY A 12 -14.60 4.72 -5.37
CA GLY A 12 -15.44 4.59 -6.57
C GLY A 12 -15.01 3.38 -7.40
N ASP A 13 -14.80 3.57 -8.70
CA ASP A 13 -14.32 2.53 -9.62
C ASP A 13 -12.79 2.35 -9.62
N ARG A 14 -12.04 3.18 -8.88
CA ARG A 14 -10.57 3.14 -8.87
C ARG A 14 -10.04 2.33 -7.68
N ARG A 15 -9.03 1.51 -7.95
CA ARG A 15 -8.27 0.78 -6.93
C ARG A 15 -6.99 1.53 -6.62
N ILE A 16 -6.83 1.90 -5.36
CA ILE A 16 -5.66 2.63 -4.87
C ILE A 16 -4.95 1.73 -3.87
N ALA A 17 -3.62 1.68 -3.97
CA ALA A 17 -2.77 0.98 -3.01
C ALA A 17 -1.82 1.95 -2.34
N TRP A 18 -1.64 1.81 -1.03
CA TRP A 18 -0.43 2.29 -0.39
C TRP A 18 0.66 1.24 -0.53
N HIS A 19 1.80 1.62 -1.11
CA HIS A 19 2.94 0.76 -1.35
C HIS A 19 4.12 1.17 -0.46
N TYR A 20 4.47 0.29 0.46
CA TYR A 20 5.66 0.43 1.30
C TYR A 20 6.60 -0.74 1.06
N ALA A 21 7.82 -0.47 0.61
CA ALA A 21 8.83 -1.49 0.33
C ALA A 21 10.10 -1.27 1.14
N SER A 22 10.74 -2.37 1.53
CA SER A 22 12.05 -2.34 2.19
C SER A 22 12.85 -3.60 1.89
N GLU A 23 14.17 -3.45 1.77
CA GLU A 23 15.08 -4.57 1.64
C GLU A 23 15.26 -5.29 2.98
N GLY A 24 15.18 -6.62 2.96
CA GLY A 24 15.43 -7.48 4.14
C GLY A 24 14.32 -7.50 5.20
N LYS A 25 13.80 -6.35 5.65
CA LYS A 25 12.67 -6.30 6.60
C LYS A 25 11.83 -5.03 6.46
N LEU A 26 10.53 -5.17 6.67
CA LEU A 26 9.61 -4.04 6.80
C LEU A 26 9.78 -3.38 8.16
N ASP A 27 9.75 -2.04 8.18
CA ASP A 27 9.76 -1.29 9.44
C ASP A 27 8.41 -1.42 10.16
N LYS A 28 8.45 -1.91 11.40
CA LYS A 28 7.23 -2.18 12.17
C LYS A 28 6.57 -0.90 12.67
N GLU A 29 7.34 0.15 12.94
CA GLU A 29 6.81 1.40 13.48
C GLU A 29 6.03 2.15 12.41
N THR A 30 6.55 2.20 11.19
CA THR A 30 5.90 2.74 9.99
C THR A 30 4.58 2.01 9.73
N LEU A 31 4.58 0.67 9.74
CA LEU A 31 3.36 -0.11 9.55
C LEU A 31 2.34 0.13 10.67
N ARG A 32 2.79 0.22 11.93
CA ARG A 32 1.90 0.52 13.06
C ARG A 32 1.30 1.92 12.95
N ALA A 33 2.11 2.92 12.59
CA ALA A 33 1.67 4.29 12.38
C ALA A 33 0.63 4.36 11.26
N PHE A 34 0.88 3.68 10.14
CA PHE A 34 -0.07 3.57 9.04
C PHE A 34 -1.39 2.97 9.49
N VAL A 35 -1.35 1.78 10.10
CA VAL A 35 -2.56 1.07 10.57
C VAL A 35 -3.34 1.90 11.60
N ALA A 36 -2.65 2.65 12.47
CA ALA A 36 -3.27 3.50 13.47
C ALA A 36 -3.99 4.72 12.84
N LYS A 37 -3.46 5.27 11.74
CA LYS A 37 -4.08 6.39 11.02
C LYS A 37 -5.22 5.94 10.11
N THR A 38 -5.14 4.74 9.54
CA THR A 38 -6.20 4.20 8.67
C THR A 38 -7.40 3.75 9.49
N LYS A 39 -8.60 4.24 9.15
CA LYS A 39 -9.87 3.74 9.72
C LYS A 39 -10.58 2.88 8.69
N GLY A 40 -10.92 1.64 9.05
CA GLY A 40 -11.71 0.72 8.20
C GLY A 40 -11.01 -0.59 7.84
N MET A 41 -11.69 -1.42 7.04
CA MET A 41 -11.12 -2.65 6.49
C MET A 41 -10.37 -2.37 5.21
N LEU A 42 -9.05 -2.54 5.23
CA LEU A 42 -8.18 -2.49 4.05
C LEU A 42 -7.75 -3.91 3.66
N GLY A 43 -7.62 -4.15 2.36
CA GLY A 43 -7.01 -5.39 1.87
C GLY A 43 -5.50 -5.30 2.03
N ILE A 44 -4.91 -6.08 2.95
CA ILE A 44 -3.46 -6.05 3.18
C ILE A 44 -2.80 -7.22 2.46
N HIS A 45 -1.88 -6.92 1.55
CA HIS A 45 -1.07 -7.89 0.83
C HIS A 45 0.41 -7.72 1.19
N LYS A 46 1.10 -8.86 1.32
CA LYS A 46 2.56 -8.90 1.49
C LYS A 46 3.17 -9.69 0.36
N ILE A 47 4.11 -9.08 -0.35
CA ILE A 47 4.74 -9.64 -1.54
C ILE A 47 6.25 -9.56 -1.35
N GLN A 48 6.94 -10.63 -1.73
CA GLN A 48 8.39 -10.69 -1.72
C GLN A 48 8.89 -10.66 -3.16
N THR A 49 9.83 -9.79 -3.49
CA THR A 49 10.39 -9.72 -4.83
C THR A 49 11.90 -9.55 -4.76
N ASP A 50 12.53 -9.48 -5.92
CA ASP A 50 13.97 -9.23 -6.02
C ASP A 50 14.34 -7.75 -5.82
N SER A 51 13.40 -6.81 -5.93
CA SER A 51 13.65 -5.36 -5.84
C SER A 51 12.47 -4.57 -5.28
N THR A 52 12.73 -3.47 -4.57
CA THR A 52 11.71 -2.63 -3.91
C THR A 52 10.77 -1.88 -4.87
N SER A 53 11.03 -1.92 -6.18
CA SER A 53 10.19 -1.29 -7.21
C SER A 53 8.77 -1.85 -7.28
N TRP A 54 7.80 -0.99 -7.58
CA TRP A 54 6.41 -1.42 -7.85
C TRP A 54 6.31 -2.36 -9.05
N GLN A 55 7.12 -2.14 -10.10
CA GLN A 55 7.12 -3.01 -11.28
C GLN A 55 7.39 -4.49 -10.91
N SER A 56 8.29 -4.76 -9.96
CA SER A 56 8.56 -6.11 -9.47
C SER A 56 7.32 -6.78 -8.85
N VAL A 57 6.40 -5.99 -8.29
CA VAL A 57 5.12 -6.47 -7.77
C VAL A 57 4.18 -6.82 -8.90
N VAL A 58 4.05 -5.94 -9.90
CA VAL A 58 3.18 -6.13 -11.07
C VAL A 58 3.65 -7.33 -11.91
N ASP A 59 4.95 -7.46 -12.13
CA ASP A 59 5.56 -8.59 -12.85
C ASP A 59 5.29 -9.92 -12.14
N ARG A 60 5.14 -9.89 -10.81
CA ARG A 60 4.87 -11.08 -10.00
C ARG A 60 3.39 -11.40 -9.90
N ASP A 61 2.54 -10.39 -9.90
CA ASP A 61 1.09 -10.52 -9.84
C ASP A 61 0.42 -9.40 -10.64
N SER A 62 -0.08 -9.76 -11.82
CA SER A 62 -0.72 -8.85 -12.77
C SER A 62 -2.01 -8.22 -12.23
N TYR A 63 -2.55 -8.69 -11.10
CA TYR A 63 -3.64 -8.00 -10.41
C TYR A 63 -3.31 -6.53 -10.10
N PHE A 64 -2.03 -6.23 -9.83
CA PHE A 64 -1.57 -4.89 -9.45
C PHE A 64 -1.33 -3.95 -10.63
N ASP A 65 -1.47 -4.42 -11.87
CA ASP A 65 -1.30 -3.60 -13.08
C ASP A 65 -2.33 -2.47 -13.14
N ASP A 66 -3.58 -2.75 -12.75
CA ASP A 66 -4.69 -1.80 -12.72
C ASP A 66 -4.80 -1.05 -11.38
N VAL A 67 -3.79 -1.15 -10.51
CA VAL A 67 -3.80 -0.54 -9.18
C VAL A 67 -2.88 0.68 -9.17
N THR A 68 -3.45 1.82 -8.76
CA THR A 68 -2.66 3.04 -8.57
C THR A 68 -1.94 2.99 -7.23
N ALA A 69 -0.62 2.77 -7.25
CA ALA A 69 0.21 2.76 -6.05
C ALA A 69 0.68 4.16 -5.66
N VAL A 70 0.51 4.52 -4.38
CA VAL A 70 1.06 5.72 -3.76
C VAL A 70 2.04 5.33 -2.67
N GLN A 71 3.13 6.07 -2.54
CA GLN A 71 4.17 5.79 -1.53
C GLN A 71 3.89 6.55 -0.22
N ASP A 72 3.21 7.68 -0.30
CA ASP A 72 2.85 8.49 0.86
C ASP A 72 1.58 7.95 1.54
N ALA A 73 1.70 7.68 2.84
CA ALA A 73 0.62 7.13 3.65
C ALA A 73 -0.50 8.15 3.87
N ASP A 74 -0.16 9.42 4.08
CA ASP A 74 -1.13 10.47 4.35
C ASP A 74 -1.92 10.82 3.07
N GLU A 75 -1.27 10.81 1.90
CA GLU A 75 -1.90 10.90 0.58
C GLU A 75 -2.91 9.75 0.37
N PHE A 76 -2.51 8.52 0.64
CA PHE A 76 -3.41 7.37 0.56
C PHE A 76 -4.65 7.54 1.44
N ILE A 77 -4.46 7.95 2.69
CA ILE A 77 -5.54 8.12 3.66
C ILE A 77 -6.48 9.25 3.22
N LEU A 78 -5.94 10.34 2.71
CA LEU A 78 -6.72 11.46 2.17
C LEU A 78 -7.57 11.02 0.97
N MET A 79 -6.97 10.30 0.02
CA MET A 79 -7.67 9.80 -1.18
C MET A 79 -8.76 8.79 -0.85
N THR A 80 -8.55 7.97 0.18
CA THR A 80 -9.48 6.90 0.58
C THR A 80 -10.56 7.35 1.55
N GLY A 81 -10.64 8.66 1.85
CA GLY A 81 -11.66 9.23 2.73
C GLY A 81 -11.43 8.97 4.22
N GLY A 82 -10.22 8.56 4.61
CA GLY A 82 -9.81 8.43 6.01
C GLY A 82 -9.46 9.77 6.69
N GLY A 83 -9.43 10.86 5.94
CA GLY A 83 -9.35 12.23 6.47
C GLY A 83 -10.73 12.73 6.90
N GLU A 84 -10.84 13.15 8.15
CA GLU A 84 -12.05 13.72 8.75
C GLU A 84 -12.71 14.77 7.83
N ARG A 85 -13.99 14.58 7.50
CA ARG A 85 -14.83 15.71 7.12
C ARG A 85 -15.00 16.52 8.42
N HIS A 86 -14.30 17.65 8.43
CA HIS A 86 -14.32 18.77 9.37
C HIS A 86 -15.54 18.86 10.31
#